data_AF-U6M3U7-F1
#
_entry.id   AF-U6M3U7-F1
#
_cell.length_a   1.000
_cell.length_b   1.000
_cell.length_c   1.000
_cell.angle_alpha   90.00
_cell.angle_beta   90.00
_cell.angle_gamma   90.00
#
_symmetry.space_group_name_H-M   'P 1'
#
loop_
_entity.id
_entity.type
_entity.pdbx_description
1 polymer ?
#
loop_
_entity_poly.entity_id
_entity_poly.type
_entity_poly.pdbx_seq_one_letter_code
_entity_poly.pdbx_strand_id
1 'polypeptide(L)'
;MSDPRRIQRRVQTFGRKKTAIAVALCTEGKGIIRINGSPIHLLKPEALRVKACESILVLGKERFEGIDIRVRVRGGGFVSQVYAIRQAIAKGVVAYHQKWEEEEEEEKEEEEEEKEEEEEEEEEEEGREEEEEEEEEGREEKEEEQEEGREEEEEEELK
;
A
#
# COMPACT_ATOMS: atom_id res chain seq x y z
N MET A 1 22.53 -0.30 -17.85
CA MET A 1 21.40 -0.15 -18.81
C MET A 1 20.23 -0.91 -18.19
N SER A 2 19.18 -0.23 -17.77
CA SER A 2 18.05 -0.86 -17.07
C SER A 2 17.08 -1.50 -18.07
N ASP A 3 16.62 -2.72 -17.75
CA ASP A 3 15.81 -3.61 -18.58
C ASP A 3 14.47 -3.02 -19.07
N PRO A 4 14.05 -3.30 -20.32
CA PRO A 4 12.82 -2.77 -20.92
C PRO A 4 11.52 -3.51 -20.55
N ARG A 5 11.56 -4.51 -19.65
CA ARG A 5 10.42 -5.40 -19.35
C ARG A 5 9.81 -5.28 -17.95
N ARG A 6 10.31 -4.39 -17.08
CA ARG A 6 9.68 -4.19 -15.77
C ARG A 6 8.34 -3.46 -15.99
N ILE A 7 7.23 -4.11 -15.67
CA ILE A 7 5.90 -3.49 -15.62
C ILE A 7 5.94 -2.51 -14.46
N GLN A 8 6.46 -1.31 -14.71
CA GLN A 8 6.50 -0.24 -13.71
C GLN A 8 5.13 0.41 -13.64
N ARG A 9 4.68 0.69 -12.41
CA ARG A 9 3.48 1.48 -12.10
C ARG A 9 3.57 2.81 -12.85
N ARG A 10 2.87 2.89 -13.98
CA ARG A 10 2.96 4.04 -14.90
C ARG A 10 1.60 4.42 -15.42
N VAL A 11 1.33 5.73 -15.41
CA VAL A 11 0.11 6.31 -15.95
C VAL A 11 0.51 7.43 -16.91
N GLN A 12 -0.12 7.44 -18.09
CA GLN A 12 0.10 8.48 -19.08
C GLN A 12 -1.17 9.32 -19.22
N THR A 13 -1.04 10.62 -19.03
CA THR A 13 -2.15 11.57 -19.17
C THR A 13 -1.79 12.70 -20.13
N PHE A 14 -2.82 13.41 -20.60
CA PHE A 14 -2.66 14.53 -21.51
C PHE A 14 -3.47 15.75 -21.06
N GLY A 15 -2.86 16.92 -21.24
CA GLY A 15 -3.47 18.23 -21.10
C GLY A 15 -3.45 18.96 -22.43
N ARG A 16 -4.56 19.61 -22.79
CA ARG A 16 -4.66 20.35 -24.05
C ARG A 16 -5.25 21.73 -23.78
N LYS A 17 -4.57 22.76 -24.27
CA LYS A 17 -5.09 24.14 -24.22
C LYS A 17 -4.80 24.85 -25.54
N LYS A 18 -5.86 25.29 -26.22
CA LYS A 18 -5.77 25.81 -27.60
C LYS A 18 -5.01 24.80 -28.48
N THR A 19 -3.90 25.22 -29.08
CA THR A 19 -3.04 24.38 -29.92
C THR A 19 -1.88 23.73 -29.16
N ALA A 20 -1.74 23.98 -27.85
CA ALA A 20 -0.71 23.37 -27.01
C ALA A 20 -1.16 22.02 -26.46
N ILE A 21 -0.27 21.02 -26.55
CA ILE A 21 -0.48 19.66 -26.07
C ILE A 21 0.65 19.33 -25.09
N ALA A 22 0.27 18.95 -23.88
CA ALA A 22 1.14 18.45 -22.84
C ALA A 22 0.85 16.98 -22.59
N VAL A 23 1.88 16.15 -22.51
CA VAL A 23 1.82 14.74 -22.18
C VAL A 23 2.60 14.53 -20.89
N ALA A 24 1.93 14.06 -19.84
CA ALA A 24 2.55 13.74 -18.57
C ALA A 24 2.66 12.22 -18.43
N LEU A 25 3.85 11.76 -18.08
CA LEU A 25 4.11 10.39 -17.68
C LEU A 25 4.35 10.42 -16.16
N CYS A 26 3.47 9.77 -15.42
CA CYS A 26 3.57 9.59 -13.98
C CYS A 26 4.11 8.20 -13.72
N THR A 27 5.15 8.12 -12.90
CA THR A 27 5.79 6.87 -12.48
C THR A 27 6.03 6.95 -10.99
N GLU A 28 6.07 5.80 -10.32
CA GLU A 28 6.51 5.72 -8.93
C GLU A 28 7.92 6.31 -8.76
N GLY A 29 8.12 7.12 -7.71
CA GLY A 29 9.36 7.87 -7.51
C GLY A 29 9.37 8.75 -6.25
N LYS A 30 10.14 9.85 -6.30
CA LYS A 30 10.41 10.72 -5.13
C LYS A 30 9.67 12.05 -5.16
N GLY A 31 8.73 12.26 -6.10
CA GLY A 31 8.02 13.53 -6.25
C GLY A 31 8.70 14.53 -7.19
N ILE A 32 9.56 14.07 -8.10
CA ILE A 32 10.34 14.94 -8.98
C ILE A 32 9.52 15.30 -10.22
N ILE A 33 9.19 16.59 -10.38
CA ILE A 33 8.45 17.10 -11.53
C ILE A 33 9.39 17.77 -12.54
N ARG A 34 9.43 17.22 -13.76
CA ARG A 34 10.25 17.73 -14.88
C ARG A 34 9.40 18.09 -16.08
N ILE A 35 9.59 19.28 -16.61
CA ILE A 35 8.94 19.80 -17.83
C ILE A 35 10.02 19.95 -18.90
N ASN A 36 9.87 19.23 -20.02
CA ASN A 36 10.83 19.24 -21.13
C ASN A 36 12.29 19.00 -20.67
N GLY A 37 12.48 18.14 -19.66
CA GLY A 37 13.79 17.80 -19.10
C GLY A 37 14.28 18.74 -17.98
N SER A 38 13.71 19.94 -17.86
CA SER A 38 14.03 20.91 -16.81
C SER A 38 13.08 20.78 -15.61
N PRO A 39 13.53 21.02 -14.37
CA PRO A 39 12.63 21.03 -13.21
C PRO A 39 11.60 22.16 -13.31
N ILE A 40 10.42 21.97 -12.70
CA ILE A 40 9.31 22.95 -12.74
C ILE A 40 9.71 24.35 -12.24
N HIS A 41 10.64 24.41 -11.28
CA HIS A 41 11.17 25.66 -10.73
C HIS A 41 11.95 26.50 -11.74
N LEU A 42 12.45 25.89 -12.83
CA LEU A 42 13.19 26.61 -13.88
C LEU A 42 12.31 26.94 -15.09
N LEU A 43 10.98 26.77 -14.97
CA LEU A 43 10.06 27.12 -16.04
C LEU A 43 10.14 28.62 -16.33
N LYS A 44 10.28 28.95 -17.62
CA LYS A 44 10.23 30.31 -18.15
C LYS A 44 8.97 30.48 -18.99
N PRO A 45 8.34 31.68 -18.99
CA PRO A 45 8.66 32.87 -18.18
C PRO A 45 8.23 32.75 -16.71
N GLU A 46 8.92 33.48 -15.82
CA GLU A 46 8.73 33.41 -14.36
C GLU A 46 7.31 33.74 -13.91
N ALA A 47 6.68 34.74 -14.53
CA ALA A 47 5.31 35.15 -14.20
C ALA A 47 4.28 34.00 -14.34
N LEU A 48 4.55 33.03 -15.22
CA LEU A 48 3.65 31.89 -15.44
C LEU A 48 4.00 30.67 -14.60
N ARG A 49 5.13 30.67 -13.89
CA ARG A 49 5.57 29.56 -13.05
C ARG A 49 4.56 29.24 -11.96
N VAL A 50 4.00 30.27 -11.33
CA VAL A 50 2.95 30.14 -10.32
C VAL A 50 1.74 29.39 -10.87
N LYS A 51 1.36 29.63 -12.13
CA LYS A 51 0.24 28.94 -12.78
C LYS A 51 0.51 27.47 -13.09
N ALA A 52 1.77 27.10 -13.31
CA ALA A 52 2.15 25.69 -13.43
C ALA A 52 2.13 24.98 -12.07
N CYS A 53 2.56 25.66 -11.00
CA CYS A 53 2.59 25.09 -9.64
C CYS A 53 1.22 25.07 -8.94
N GLU A 54 0.22 25.77 -9.46
CA GLU A 54 -1.13 25.83 -8.91
C GLU A 54 -1.73 24.42 -8.68
N SER A 55 -1.47 23.46 -9.59
CA SER A 55 -1.94 22.08 -9.41
C SER A 55 -1.35 21.41 -8.16
N ILE A 56 -0.10 21.73 -7.82
CA ILE A 56 0.57 21.20 -6.62
C ILE A 56 0.01 21.86 -5.36
N LEU A 57 -0.23 23.17 -5.43
CA LEU A 57 -0.80 23.91 -4.31
C LEU A 57 -2.21 23.42 -3.96
N VAL A 58 -3.04 23.14 -4.97
CA VAL A 58 -4.44 22.73 -4.78
C VAL A 58 -4.56 21.29 -4.29
N LEU A 59 -3.74 20.37 -4.81
CA LEU A 59 -3.80 18.95 -4.44
C LEU A 59 -3.05 18.62 -3.15
N GLY A 60 -2.23 19.55 -2.63
CA GLY A 60 -1.34 19.30 -1.49
C GLY A 60 -0.03 18.64 -1.93
N LYS A 61 1.04 18.83 -1.16
CA LYS A 61 2.37 18.27 -1.49
C LYS A 61 2.45 16.78 -1.25
N GLU A 62 1.75 16.29 -0.23
CA GLU A 62 1.71 14.89 0.21
C GLU A 62 1.34 13.95 -0.94
N ARG A 63 0.34 14.30 -1.76
CA ARG A 63 -0.10 13.49 -2.90
C ARG A 63 0.93 13.38 -4.04
N PHE A 64 2.02 14.14 -3.99
CA PHE A 64 3.15 14.03 -4.93
C PHE A 64 4.36 13.33 -4.33
N GLU A 65 4.42 13.14 -3.01
CA GLU A 65 5.47 12.39 -2.34
C GLU A 65 5.25 10.91 -2.68
N GLY A 66 6.06 10.37 -3.61
CA GLY A 66 5.87 9.03 -4.17
C GLY A 66 5.68 8.98 -5.69
N ILE A 67 5.43 10.12 -6.36
CA ILE A 67 5.13 10.15 -7.80
C ILE A 67 6.08 11.08 -8.56
N ASP A 68 6.93 10.50 -9.41
CA ASP A 68 7.74 11.24 -10.37
C ASP A 68 6.93 11.57 -11.63
N ILE A 69 6.93 12.85 -12.04
CA ILE A 69 6.14 13.32 -13.18
C ILE A 69 7.05 13.91 -14.24
N ARG A 70 7.06 13.29 -15.42
CA ARG A 70 7.74 13.79 -16.62
C ARG A 70 6.75 14.34 -17.62
N VAL A 71 6.76 15.65 -17.82
CA VAL A 71 5.89 16.35 -18.76
C VAL A 71 6.68 16.73 -20.02
N ARG A 72 6.13 16.40 -21.19
CA ARG A 72 6.58 16.87 -22.50
C ARG A 72 5.50 17.74 -23.12
N VAL A 73 5.87 18.92 -23.61
CA VAL A 73 4.91 19.88 -24.17
C VAL A 73 5.34 20.29 -25.57
N ARG A 74 4.38 20.34 -26.49
CA ARG A 74 4.58 20.78 -27.88
C ARG A 74 3.44 21.66 -28.35
N GLY A 75 3.73 22.54 -29.30
CA GLY A 75 2.75 23.43 -29.94
C GLY A 75 2.33 24.63 -29.08
N GLY A 76 1.59 25.55 -29.69
CA GLY A 76 1.09 26.78 -29.06
C GLY A 76 2.17 27.77 -28.61
N GLY A 77 1.77 28.72 -27.76
CA GLY A 77 2.68 29.67 -27.10
C GLY A 77 2.81 29.41 -25.59
N PHE A 78 3.69 30.16 -24.91
CA PHE A 78 4.03 29.95 -23.49
C PHE A 78 2.80 29.86 -22.56
N VAL A 79 1.84 30.77 -22.72
CA VAL A 79 0.63 30.80 -21.89
C VAL A 79 -0.18 29.52 -22.06
N SER A 80 -0.52 29.16 -23.30
CA SER A 80 -1.25 27.92 -23.58
C SER A 80 -0.52 26.67 -23.10
N GLN A 81 0.80 26.63 -23.23
CA GLN A 81 1.61 25.51 -22.77
C GLN A 81 1.54 25.35 -21.25
N VAL A 82 1.63 26.43 -20.48
CA VAL A 82 1.52 26.40 -19.02
C VAL A 82 0.17 25.86 -18.55
N TYR A 83 -0.93 26.30 -19.19
CA TYR A 83 -2.26 25.76 -18.86
C TYR A 83 -2.41 24.28 -19.26
N ALA A 84 -1.80 23.86 -20.37
CA ALA A 84 -1.78 22.45 -20.76
C ALA A 84 -0.97 21.61 -19.75
N ILE A 85 0.19 22.10 -19.29
CA ILE A 85 1.00 21.47 -18.23
C ILE A 85 0.16 21.31 -16.96
N ARG A 86 -0.46 22.40 -16.51
CA ARG A 86 -1.31 22.40 -15.30
C ARG A 86 -2.37 21.31 -15.36
N GLN A 87 -3.06 21.19 -16.49
CA GLN A 87 -4.08 20.15 -16.70
C GLN A 87 -3.49 18.74 -16.73
N ALA A 88 -2.34 18.55 -17.40
CA ALA A 88 -1.71 17.24 -17.50
C ALA A 88 -1.23 16.73 -16.13
N ILE A 89 -0.62 17.61 -15.31
CA ILE A 89 -0.18 17.28 -13.95
C ILE A 89 -1.39 16.92 -13.08
N ALA A 90 -2.43 17.76 -13.05
CA ALA A 90 -3.61 17.51 -12.22
C ALA A 90 -4.29 16.17 -12.58
N LYS A 91 -4.49 15.91 -13.88
CA LYS A 91 -5.04 14.62 -14.33
C LYS A 91 -4.13 13.44 -14.04
N GLY A 92 -2.81 13.64 -14.16
CA GLY A 92 -1.81 12.61 -13.91
C GLY A 92 -1.85 12.08 -12.48
N VAL A 93 -1.94 12.98 -11.50
CA VAL A 93 -2.01 12.62 -10.09
C VAL A 93 -3.31 11.89 -9.77
N VAL A 94 -4.45 12.44 -10.21
CA VAL A 94 -5.76 11.81 -9.96
C VAL A 94 -5.83 10.42 -10.59
N ALA A 95 -5.38 10.26 -11.84
CA ALA A 95 -5.41 8.97 -12.52
C ALA A 95 -4.37 7.97 -11.97
N TYR A 96 -3.34 8.44 -11.27
CA TYR A 96 -2.40 7.57 -10.58
C TYR A 96 -3.04 7.06 -9.29
N HIS A 97 -3.50 7.96 -8.43
CA HIS A 97 -4.18 7.60 -7.18
C HIS A 97 -5.40 6.72 -7.44
N GLN A 98 -6.27 7.04 -8.38
CA GLN A 98 -7.42 6.17 -8.73
C GLN A 98 -7.03 4.75 -9.14
N LYS A 99 -5.85 4.56 -9.73
CA LYS A 99 -5.43 3.24 -10.17
C LYS A 99 -4.79 2.43 -9.04
N TRP A 100 -4.09 3.08 -8.12
CA TRP A 100 -3.27 2.40 -7.11
C TRP A 100 -3.81 2.55 -5.68
N GLU A 101 -4.72 3.50 -5.40
CA GLU A 101 -5.51 3.52 -4.15
C GLU A 101 -6.47 2.32 -4.11
N GLU A 102 -7.03 1.91 -5.26
CA GLU A 102 -7.81 0.66 -5.37
C GLU A 102 -6.93 -0.57 -5.05
N GLU A 103 -5.71 -0.62 -5.57
CA GLU A 103 -4.78 -1.74 -5.30
C GLU A 103 -4.24 -1.73 -3.85
N GLU A 104 -4.05 -0.55 -3.24
CA GLU A 104 -3.58 -0.43 -1.84
C GLU A 104 -4.68 -0.69 -0.79
N GLU A 105 -5.96 -0.51 -1.14
CA GLU A 105 -7.08 -0.92 -0.29
C GLU A 105 -7.29 -2.44 -0.38
N GLU A 106 -7.25 -3.02 -1.58
CA GLU A 106 -7.33 -4.48 -1.79
C GLU A 106 -6.19 -5.24 -1.08
N GLU A 107 -4.93 -4.80 -1.23
CA GLU A 107 -3.78 -5.45 -0.55
C GLU A 107 -3.88 -5.38 0.99
N LYS A 108 -4.53 -4.36 1.55
CA LYS A 108 -4.70 -4.24 3.01
C LYS A 108 -5.81 -5.13 3.54
N GLU A 109 -6.91 -5.25 2.79
CA GLU A 109 -7.98 -6.17 3.14
C GLU A 109 -7.46 -7.61 3.13
N GLU A 110 -6.65 -8.00 2.12
CA GLU A 110 -6.01 -9.32 2.08
C GLU A 110 -5.02 -9.54 3.25
N GLU A 111 -4.19 -8.55 3.61
CA GLU A 111 -3.28 -8.65 4.77
C GLU A 111 -4.01 -8.64 6.13
N GLU A 112 -5.23 -8.11 6.21
CA GLU A 112 -6.07 -8.16 7.42
C GLU A 112 -6.76 -9.52 7.52
N GLU A 113 -7.28 -10.07 6.42
CA GLU A 113 -7.85 -11.42 6.37
C GLU A 113 -6.80 -12.50 6.71
N GLU A 114 -5.57 -12.41 6.18
CA GLU A 114 -4.49 -13.35 6.51
C GLU A 114 -4.13 -13.33 8.01
N LYS A 115 -4.20 -12.17 8.66
CA LYS A 115 -3.94 -12.07 10.11
C LYS A 115 -5.07 -12.61 10.95
N GLU A 116 -6.31 -12.40 10.53
CA GLU A 116 -7.47 -13.00 11.22
C GLU A 116 -7.42 -14.54 11.10
N GLU A 117 -7.04 -15.09 9.93
CA GLU A 117 -6.84 -16.53 9.76
C GLU A 117 -5.68 -17.07 10.64
N GLU A 118 -4.55 -16.38 10.72
CA GLU A 118 -3.43 -16.76 11.60
C GLU A 118 -3.84 -16.72 13.09
N GLU A 119 -4.58 -15.69 13.53
CA GLU A 119 -5.09 -15.59 14.91
C GLU A 119 -6.09 -16.71 15.23
N GLU A 120 -6.99 -17.08 14.31
CA GLU A 120 -7.91 -18.21 14.48
C GLU A 120 -7.18 -19.57 14.56
N GLU A 121 -6.13 -19.77 13.75
CA GLU A 121 -5.31 -21.00 13.81
C GLU A 121 -4.55 -21.10 15.15
N GLU A 122 -4.01 -19.99 15.66
CA GLU A 122 -3.34 -19.94 16.98
C GLU A 122 -4.33 -20.27 18.12
N GLU A 123 -5.55 -19.68 18.11
CA GLU A 123 -6.58 -19.99 19.11
C GLU A 123 -7.04 -21.47 19.06
N GLU A 124 -7.14 -22.07 17.87
CA GLU A 124 -7.45 -23.50 17.72
C GLU A 124 -6.33 -24.41 18.23
N GLU A 125 -5.05 -24.05 18.02
CA GLU A 125 -3.90 -24.80 18.56
C GLU A 125 -3.85 -24.71 20.09
N GLU A 126 -3.98 -23.51 20.66
CA GLU A 126 -4.03 -23.31 22.12
C GLU A 126 -5.19 -24.11 22.75
N GLY A 127 -6.37 -24.08 22.15
CA GLY A 127 -7.52 -24.85 22.65
C GLY A 127 -7.31 -26.36 22.60
N ARG A 128 -6.57 -26.89 21.61
CA ARG A 128 -6.23 -28.33 21.56
C ARG A 128 -5.18 -28.71 22.59
N GLU A 129 -4.20 -27.84 22.83
CA GLU A 129 -3.19 -28.06 23.88
C GLU A 129 -3.86 -28.09 25.28
N GLU A 130 -4.79 -27.16 25.55
CA GLU A 130 -5.56 -27.15 26.80
C GLU A 130 -6.40 -28.44 26.99
N GLU A 131 -7.07 -28.93 25.94
CA GLU A 131 -7.82 -30.19 26.01
C GLU A 131 -6.90 -31.41 26.26
N GLU A 132 -5.71 -31.43 25.65
CA GLU A 132 -4.73 -32.49 25.88
C GLU A 132 -4.16 -32.46 27.31
N GLU A 133 -3.89 -31.28 27.86
CA GLU A 133 -3.47 -31.09 29.26
C GLU A 133 -4.56 -31.55 30.23
N GLU A 134 -5.83 -31.16 30.03
CA GLU A 134 -6.96 -31.62 30.85
C GLU A 134 -7.15 -33.16 30.77
N GLU A 135 -6.94 -33.76 29.60
CA GLU A 135 -6.98 -35.21 29.44
C GLU A 135 -5.83 -35.94 30.15
N GLU A 136 -4.61 -35.38 30.14
CA GLU A 136 -3.47 -35.92 30.88
C GLU A 136 -3.68 -35.80 32.39
N GLU A 137 -4.06 -34.63 32.90
CA GLU A 137 -4.39 -34.42 34.31
C GLU A 137 -5.48 -35.39 34.77
N GLY A 138 -6.57 -35.53 33.99
CA GLY A 138 -7.65 -36.47 34.30
C GLY A 138 -7.28 -37.95 34.19
N ARG A 139 -6.16 -38.30 33.53
CA ARG A 139 -5.59 -39.67 33.53
C ARG A 139 -4.70 -39.89 34.75
N GLU A 140 -3.89 -38.89 35.12
CA GLU A 140 -3.05 -38.94 36.31
C GLU A 140 -3.91 -39.07 37.58
N GLU A 141 -4.96 -38.26 37.73
CA GLU A 141 -5.90 -38.34 38.87
C GLU A 141 -6.52 -39.74 39.01
N LYS A 142 -6.87 -40.38 37.89
CA LYS A 142 -7.43 -41.74 37.89
C LYS A 142 -6.39 -42.81 38.22
N GLU A 143 -5.13 -42.61 37.85
CA GLU A 143 -4.04 -43.51 38.24
C GLU A 143 -3.76 -43.38 39.75
N GLU A 144 -3.74 -42.16 40.29
CA GLU A 144 -3.60 -41.90 41.73
C GLU A 144 -4.75 -42.52 42.53
N GLU A 145 -6.02 -42.31 42.13
CA GLU A 145 -7.18 -42.95 42.80
C GLU A 145 -7.11 -44.49 42.77
N GLN A 146 -6.60 -45.08 41.68
CA GLN A 146 -6.42 -46.54 41.60
C GLN A 146 -5.28 -47.05 42.48
N GLU A 147 -4.21 -46.27 42.64
CA GLU A 147 -3.10 -46.59 43.54
C GLU A 147 -3.55 -46.50 45.00
N GLU A 148 -4.22 -45.40 45.40
CA GLU A 148 -4.79 -45.24 46.74
C GLU A 148 -5.79 -46.34 47.08
N GLY A 149 -6.70 -46.68 46.15
CA GLY A 149 -7.66 -47.77 46.35
C GLY A 149 -7.01 -49.14 46.51
N ARG A 150 -5.87 -49.40 45.87
CA ARG A 150 -5.09 -50.64 46.05
C ARG A 150 -4.37 -50.67 47.39
N GLU A 151 -3.84 -49.54 47.86
CA GLU A 151 -3.21 -49.44 49.17
C GLU A 151 -4.23 -49.63 50.31
N GLU A 152 -5.44 -49.08 50.18
CA GLU A 152 -6.53 -49.31 51.14
C GLU A 152 -6.98 -50.79 51.20
N GLU A 153 -7.09 -51.48 50.05
CA GLU A 153 -7.38 -52.92 50.02
C GLU A 153 -6.26 -53.75 50.67
N GLU A 154 -4.99 -53.42 50.44
CA GLU A 154 -3.86 -54.10 51.10
C GLU A 154 -3.84 -53.87 52.63
N GLU A 155 -4.21 -52.67 53.11
CA GLU A 155 -4.31 -52.38 54.54
C GLU A 155 -5.50 -53.10 55.21
N GLU A 156 -6.61 -53.31 54.52
CA GLU A 156 -7.74 -54.11 55.04
C GLU A 156 -7.40 -55.60 55.16
N GLU A 157 -6.64 -56.18 54.22
CA GLU A 157 -6.23 -57.60 54.29
C GLU A 157 -5.25 -57.92 55.44
N LEU A 158 -4.58 -56.90 56.00
CA LEU A 158 -3.57 -57.06 57.06
C LEU A 158 -4.13 -56.92 58.50
N LYS A 159 -5.43 -56.68 58.69
CA LYS A 159 -6.11 -56.60 59.99
C LYS A 159 -6.91 -57.84 60.36
#